data_AF-A0A846AXM8-F1
#
_entry.id   AF-A0A846AXM8-F1
#
_cell.length_a   1.000
_cell.length_b   1.000
_cell.length_c   1.000
_cell.angle_alpha   90.00
_cell.angle_beta   90.00
_cell.angle_gamma   90.00
#
_symmetry.space_group_name_H-M   'P 1'
#
loop_
_entity.id
_entity.type
_entity.pdbx_description
1 polymer ?
#
loop_
_entity_poly.entity_id
_entity_poly.type
_entity_poly.pdbx_seq_one_letter_code
_entity_poly.pdbx_strand_id
1 'polypeptide(L)'
;MFKQILLISLTSSLFFLNYEVANSQIFPNFSESNLRISQKISTKKQQLIDRYLELIGGEKTFQEVIRAMLSQMEQQFDSILTSELVANQQLSPEQRQQITNKFNQEITSIVQKSNRMFLERISYQQIVEEVYYPIYDKYFTEEDLQALIEFYQTPTGRKTIELMPQLFQESMQRTAQVLNPKIQGIMQEIIAEELQRIN
;
A
#
# COMPACT_ATOMS: atom_id res chain seq x y z
N MET A 1 16.87 -14.89 24.24
CA MET A 1 16.97 -14.73 22.77
C MET A 1 15.63 -14.41 22.07
N PHE A 2 14.51 -14.16 22.78
CA PHE A 2 13.20 -13.91 22.15
C PHE A 2 12.82 -12.42 21.93
N LYS A 3 13.70 -11.46 22.26
CA LYS A 3 13.35 -10.02 22.24
C LYS A 3 13.64 -9.29 20.93
N GLN A 4 14.30 -9.91 19.95
CA GLN A 4 14.65 -9.27 18.67
C GLN A 4 13.74 -9.66 17.49
N ILE A 5 13.04 -10.80 17.57
CA ILE A 5 12.19 -11.29 16.46
C ILE A 5 10.84 -10.51 16.39
N LEU A 6 10.40 -9.91 17.50
CA LEU A 6 9.15 -9.16 17.60
C LEU A 6 9.20 -7.76 16.94
N LEU A 7 10.39 -7.27 16.60
CA LEU A 7 10.57 -5.93 16.02
C LEU A 7 10.48 -5.91 14.48
N ILE A 8 10.67 -7.05 13.81
CA ILE A 8 10.68 -7.11 12.35
C ILE A 8 9.25 -7.25 11.79
N SER A 9 8.32 -7.88 12.53
CA SER A 9 6.91 -7.91 12.14
C SER A 9 6.22 -6.55 12.21
N LEU A 10 6.74 -5.62 13.02
CA LEU A 10 6.22 -4.26 13.10
C LEU A 10 6.54 -3.41 11.87
N THR A 11 7.64 -3.65 11.17
CA THR A 11 8.02 -2.82 10.01
C THR A 11 7.53 -3.36 8.67
N SER A 12 7.29 -4.67 8.54
CA SER A 12 6.87 -5.26 7.26
C SER A 12 5.38 -5.06 6.95
N SER A 13 4.52 -4.97 7.96
CA SER A 13 3.09 -4.67 7.78
C SER A 13 2.79 -3.18 7.59
N LEU A 14 3.77 -2.30 7.84
CA LEU A 14 3.61 -0.85 7.70
C LEU A 14 3.77 -0.34 6.26
N PHE A 15 4.24 -1.18 5.33
CA PHE A 15 4.59 -0.73 3.98
C PHE A 15 3.44 -0.79 2.98
N PHE A 16 2.39 -1.57 3.24
CA PHE A 16 1.36 -1.88 2.22
C PHE A 16 0.03 -1.14 2.38
N LEU A 17 -0.14 -0.30 3.41
CA LEU A 17 -1.44 0.35 3.68
C LEU A 17 -1.46 1.88 3.54
N ASN A 18 -0.37 2.54 3.17
CA ASN A 18 -0.36 3.97 2.86
C ASN A 18 0.74 4.33 1.84
N TYR A 19 0.39 4.40 0.56
CA TYR A 19 1.30 4.87 -0.50
C TYR A 19 1.44 6.42 -0.51
N GLU A 20 0.80 7.14 0.41
CA GLU A 20 0.73 8.61 0.39
C GLU A 20 1.63 9.33 1.41
N VAL A 21 2.64 8.63 1.96
CA VAL A 21 3.77 9.26 2.68
C VAL A 21 5.11 8.87 2.04
N ALA A 22 5.13 8.77 0.71
CA ALA A 22 6.37 8.62 -0.06
C ALA A 22 6.97 9.99 -0.39
N ASN A 23 7.40 10.74 0.64
CA ASN A 23 8.36 11.80 0.43
C ASN A 23 9.71 11.12 0.16
N SER A 24 10.27 11.29 -1.04
CA SER A 24 11.41 10.55 -1.61
C SER A 24 12.76 10.74 -0.89
N GLN A 25 12.76 11.35 0.30
CA GLN A 25 13.97 11.70 1.05
C GLN A 25 14.27 10.78 2.26
N ILE A 26 13.42 9.79 2.55
CA ILE A 26 13.59 8.91 3.72
C ILE A 26 14.06 7.49 3.35
N PHE A 27 13.92 7.08 2.09
CA PHE A 27 14.38 5.75 1.65
C PHE A 27 15.80 5.85 1.08
N PRO A 28 16.81 5.15 1.65
CA PRO A 28 18.08 5.00 0.97
C PRO A 28 17.84 4.34 -0.39
N ASN A 29 18.56 4.80 -1.42
CA ASN A 29 18.61 4.14 -2.72
C ASN A 29 18.87 2.64 -2.50
N PHE A 30 17.84 1.81 -2.60
CA PHE A 30 18.00 0.36 -2.63
C PHE A 30 18.65 0.03 -3.96
N SER A 31 19.99 0.06 -4.01
CA SER A 31 20.72 -0.52 -5.12
C SER A 31 20.29 -1.99 -5.25
N GLU A 32 19.82 -2.40 -6.42
CA GLU A 32 19.37 -3.76 -6.78
C GLU A 32 20.43 -4.87 -6.54
N SER A 33 21.60 -4.53 -6.02
CA SER A 33 22.84 -5.30 -6.07
C SER A 33 22.97 -6.47 -5.08
N ASN A 34 21.91 -6.88 -4.38
CA ASN A 34 22.00 -7.97 -3.39
C ASN A 34 20.79 -8.93 -3.36
N LEU A 35 19.99 -9.02 -4.43
CA LEU A 35 19.13 -10.20 -4.60
C LEU A 35 19.99 -11.31 -5.21
N ARG A 36 20.47 -12.24 -4.38
CA ARG A 36 21.10 -13.46 -4.88
C ARG A 36 20.01 -14.35 -5.51
N ILE A 37 19.64 -14.07 -6.75
CA ILE A 37 18.74 -14.90 -7.57
C ILE A 37 19.52 -16.10 -8.12
N SER A 38 20.20 -16.86 -7.25
CA SER A 38 21.21 -17.84 -7.67
C SER A 38 20.97 -19.26 -7.13
N GLN A 39 19.95 -19.49 -6.32
CA GLN A 39 19.52 -20.84 -5.98
C GLN A 39 18.01 -20.97 -6.19
N LYS A 40 17.61 -22.03 -6.90
CA LYS A 40 16.23 -22.43 -7.00
C LYS A 40 15.72 -22.71 -5.58
N ILE A 41 14.79 -21.89 -5.11
CA ILE A 41 14.18 -22.01 -3.78
C ILE A 41 13.62 -23.42 -3.63
N SER A 42 13.84 -24.06 -2.47
CA SER A 42 13.36 -25.41 -2.23
C SER A 42 11.83 -25.45 -2.26
N THR A 43 11.24 -26.56 -2.73
CA THR A 43 9.77 -26.73 -2.72
C THR A 43 9.21 -26.64 -1.30
N LYS A 44 9.96 -27.11 -0.30
CA LYS A 44 9.56 -27.02 1.11
C LYS A 44 9.49 -25.57 1.57
N LYS A 45 10.48 -24.74 1.22
CA LYS A 45 10.50 -23.33 1.58
C LYS A 45 9.40 -22.54 0.87
N GLN A 46 9.10 -22.84 -0.39
CA GLN A 46 7.95 -22.28 -1.10
C GLN A 46 6.63 -22.56 -0.36
N GLN A 47 6.39 -23.83 0.01
CA GLN A 47 5.20 -24.22 0.77
C GLN A 47 5.09 -23.52 2.13
N LEU A 48 6.21 -23.31 2.82
CA LEU A 48 6.24 -22.56 4.07
C LEU A 48 5.90 -21.08 3.85
N ILE A 49 6.42 -20.46 2.79
CA ILE A 49 6.09 -19.08 2.44
C ILE A 49 4.60 -18.97 2.09
N ASP A 50 4.06 -19.87 1.26
CA ASP A 50 2.63 -19.91 0.92
C ASP A 50 1.76 -19.97 2.18
N ARG A 51 2.08 -20.91 3.08
CA ARG A 51 1.33 -21.10 4.32
C ARG A 51 1.42 -19.89 5.24
N TYR A 52 2.60 -19.27 5.31
CA TYR A 52 2.80 -18.06 6.07
C TYR A 52 1.96 -16.89 5.51
N LEU A 53 2.01 -16.67 4.19
CA LEU A 53 1.24 -15.62 3.51
C LEU A 53 -0.27 -15.83 3.67
N GLU A 54 -0.75 -17.07 3.59
CA GLU A 54 -2.15 -17.42 3.85
C GLU A 54 -2.57 -17.01 5.27
N LEU A 55 -1.77 -17.34 6.29
CA LEU A 55 -2.07 -17.01 7.68
C LEU A 55 -2.18 -15.51 7.94
N ILE A 56 -1.33 -14.71 7.30
CA ILE A 56 -1.34 -13.24 7.46
C ILE A 56 -2.34 -12.55 6.51
N GLY A 57 -3.12 -13.31 5.72
CA GLY A 57 -4.13 -12.75 4.82
C GLY A 57 -3.55 -12.12 3.54
N GLY A 58 -2.48 -12.69 3.00
CA GLY A 58 -1.79 -12.18 1.81
C GLY A 58 -2.71 -12.03 0.59
N GLU A 59 -3.57 -13.00 0.30
CA GLU A 59 -4.50 -12.93 -0.83
C GLU A 59 -5.54 -11.82 -0.65
N LYS A 60 -6.12 -11.71 0.56
CA LYS A 60 -7.07 -10.64 0.88
C LYS A 60 -6.42 -9.27 0.72
N THR A 61 -5.20 -9.12 1.23
CA THR A 61 -4.42 -7.87 1.10
C THR A 61 -4.15 -7.55 -0.36
N PHE A 62 -3.76 -8.55 -1.16
CA PHE A 62 -3.56 -8.39 -2.60
C PHE A 62 -4.84 -7.90 -3.29
N GLN A 63 -6.00 -8.50 -2.99
CA GLN A 63 -7.28 -8.07 -3.56
C GLN A 63 -7.63 -6.62 -3.18
N GLU A 64 -7.37 -6.21 -1.94
CA GLU A 64 -7.59 -4.84 -1.47
C GLU A 64 -6.68 -3.83 -2.19
N VAL A 65 -5.40 -4.17 -2.37
CA VAL A 65 -4.44 -3.35 -3.10
C VAL A 65 -4.86 -3.19 -4.56
N ILE A 66 -5.23 -4.28 -5.25
CA ILE A 66 -5.71 -4.21 -6.63
C ILE A 66 -6.97 -3.36 -6.73
N ARG A 67 -7.92 -3.51 -5.80
CA ARG A 67 -9.13 -2.68 -5.78
C ARG A 67 -8.79 -1.19 -5.60
N ALA A 68 -7.87 -0.86 -4.70
CA ALA A 68 -7.45 0.52 -4.48
C ALA A 68 -6.77 1.11 -5.73
N MET A 69 -5.87 0.35 -6.37
CA MET A 69 -5.21 0.74 -7.61
C MET A 69 -6.21 0.98 -8.74
N LEU A 70 -7.19 0.08 -8.90
CA LEU A 70 -8.25 0.23 -9.91
C LEU A 70 -9.10 1.47 -9.66
N SER A 71 -9.48 1.73 -8.40
CA SER A 71 -10.23 2.93 -8.03
C SER A 71 -9.43 4.21 -8.31
N GLN A 72 -8.13 4.21 -8.04
CA GLN A 72 -7.26 5.35 -8.36
C GLN A 72 -7.14 5.56 -9.88
N MET A 73 -7.00 4.48 -10.65
CA MET A 73 -6.97 4.58 -12.12
C MET A 73 -8.27 5.14 -12.68
N GLU A 74 -9.43 4.74 -12.14
CA GLU A 74 -10.74 5.28 -12.53
C GLU A 74 -10.80 6.79 -12.30
N GLN A 75 -10.36 7.26 -11.12
CA GLN A 75 -10.30 8.69 -10.80
C GLN A 75 -9.34 9.47 -11.71
N GLN A 76 -8.17 8.91 -12.01
CA GLN A 76 -7.23 9.54 -12.94
C GLN A 76 -7.79 9.62 -14.36
N PHE A 77 -8.49 8.57 -14.80
CA PHE A 77 -9.08 8.54 -16.13
C PHE A 77 -10.19 9.59 -16.28
N ASP A 78 -11.05 9.74 -15.27
CA ASP A 78 -12.09 10.78 -15.25
C ASP A 78 -11.50 12.20 -15.27
N SER A 79 -10.40 12.40 -14.52
CA SER A 79 -9.67 13.67 -14.50
C SER A 79 -9.03 14.00 -15.86
N ILE A 80 -8.35 13.02 -16.49
CA ILE A 80 -7.74 13.19 -17.82
C ILE A 80 -8.82 13.54 -18.83
N LEU A 81 -9.93 12.79 -18.88
CA LEU A 81 -11.01 13.07 -19.81
C LEU A 81 -11.55 14.49 -19.62
N THR A 82 -11.87 14.87 -18.38
CA THR A 82 -12.42 16.20 -18.10
C THR A 82 -11.43 17.29 -18.53
N SER A 83 -10.13 17.11 -18.27
CA SER A 83 -9.10 18.06 -18.66
C SER A 83 -8.95 18.19 -20.18
N GLU A 84 -8.96 17.08 -20.92
CA GLU A 84 -8.87 17.05 -22.39
C GLU A 84 -10.09 17.72 -23.03
N LEU A 85 -11.29 17.48 -22.49
CA LEU A 85 -12.52 18.11 -22.97
C LEU A 85 -12.54 19.62 -22.71
N VAL A 86 -12.02 20.06 -21.56
CA VAL A 86 -11.95 21.49 -21.20
C VAL A 86 -10.88 22.22 -22.00
N ALA A 87 -9.71 21.60 -22.20
CA ALA A 87 -8.58 22.17 -22.92
C ALA A 87 -8.82 22.28 -24.43
N ASN A 88 -9.71 21.45 -24.98
CA ASN A 88 -10.05 21.49 -26.38
C ASN A 88 -10.95 22.70 -26.73
N GLN A 89 -10.30 23.81 -27.10
CA GLN A 89 -10.95 25.06 -27.51
C GLN A 89 -11.77 24.94 -28.82
N GLN A 90 -11.62 23.83 -29.57
CA GLN A 90 -12.38 23.60 -30.80
C GLN A 90 -13.79 23.05 -30.52
N LEU A 91 -14.04 22.55 -29.30
CA LEU A 91 -15.35 22.00 -28.92
C LEU A 91 -16.25 23.09 -28.35
N SER A 92 -17.45 23.25 -28.92
CA SER A 92 -18.51 24.09 -28.34
C SER A 92 -18.96 23.52 -26.98
N PRO A 93 -19.57 24.36 -26.12
CA PRO A 93 -20.15 23.89 -24.86
C PRO A 93 -21.15 22.73 -25.05
N GLU A 94 -21.98 22.75 -26.09
CA GLU A 94 -22.91 21.64 -26.35
C GLU A 94 -22.17 20.36 -26.76
N GLN A 95 -21.11 20.46 -27.55
CA GLN A 95 -20.30 19.30 -27.96
C GLN A 95 -19.61 18.66 -26.76
N ARG A 96 -19.04 19.47 -25.85
CA ARG A 96 -18.43 18.97 -24.60
C ARG A 96 -19.45 18.23 -23.73
N GLN A 97 -20.66 18.78 -23.59
CA GLN A 97 -21.73 18.13 -22.83
C GLN A 97 -22.17 16.81 -23.47
N GLN A 98 -22.29 16.76 -24.80
CA GLN A 98 -22.64 15.53 -25.51
C GLN A 98 -21.58 14.45 -25.35
N ILE A 99 -20.30 14.81 -25.43
CA ILE A 99 -19.19 13.87 -25.23
C ILE A 99 -19.17 13.36 -23.79
N THR A 100 -19.34 14.24 -22.81
CA THR A 100 -19.43 13.88 -21.38
C THR A 100 -20.59 12.92 -21.13
N ASN A 101 -21.77 13.19 -21.68
CA ASN A 101 -22.94 12.31 -21.51
C ASN A 101 -22.72 10.93 -22.15
N LYS A 102 -22.16 10.87 -23.36
CA LYS A 102 -21.83 9.59 -24.01
C LYS A 102 -20.79 8.81 -23.22
N PHE A 103 -19.78 9.50 -22.70
CA PHE A 103 -18.77 8.87 -21.88
C PHE A 103 -19.36 8.32 -20.58
N ASN A 104 -20.18 9.09 -19.87
CA ASN A 104 -20.85 8.63 -18.65
C ASN A 104 -21.78 7.43 -18.89
N GLN A 105 -22.30 7.25 -20.10
CA GLN A 105 -23.06 6.06 -20.49
C GLN A 105 -22.15 4.83 -20.67
N GLU A 106 -20.93 5.03 -21.18
CA GLU A 106 -19.97 3.96 -21.46
C GLU A 106 -19.00 3.67 -20.32
N ILE A 107 -18.83 4.59 -19.36
CA ILE A 107 -17.79 4.51 -18.32
C ILE A 107 -17.93 3.24 -17.47
N THR A 108 -19.16 2.85 -17.17
CA THR A 108 -19.43 1.60 -16.42
C THR A 108 -18.91 0.39 -17.18
N SER A 109 -19.11 0.33 -18.51
CA SER A 109 -18.61 -0.76 -19.36
C SER A 109 -17.09 -0.75 -19.48
N ILE A 110 -16.49 0.44 -19.62
CA ILE A 110 -15.03 0.63 -19.66
C ILE A 110 -14.40 0.16 -18.35
N VAL A 111 -14.92 0.60 -17.20
CA VAL A 111 -14.44 0.20 -15.87
C VAL A 111 -14.59 -1.30 -15.66
N GLN A 112 -15.74 -1.89 -16.02
CA GLN A 112 -15.95 -3.33 -15.91
C GLN A 112 -14.98 -4.14 -16.77
N LYS A 113 -14.73 -3.70 -18.01
CA LYS A 113 -13.76 -4.34 -18.91
C LYS A 113 -12.34 -4.23 -18.37
N SER A 114 -11.95 -3.04 -17.90
CA SER A 114 -10.64 -2.81 -17.28
C SER A 114 -10.45 -3.69 -16.04
N ASN A 115 -11.42 -3.71 -15.12
CA ASN A 115 -11.37 -4.55 -13.93
C ASN A 115 -11.22 -6.04 -14.29
N ARG A 116 -11.97 -6.53 -15.28
CA ARG A 116 -11.84 -7.91 -15.76
C ARG A 116 -10.45 -8.20 -16.30
N MET A 117 -9.95 -7.36 -17.19
CA MET A 117 -8.62 -7.55 -17.79
C MET A 117 -7.50 -7.50 -16.74
N PHE A 118 -7.62 -6.66 -15.72
CA PHE A 118 -6.67 -6.61 -14.61
C PHE A 118 -6.68 -7.91 -13.81
N LEU A 119 -7.86 -8.39 -13.42
CA LEU A 119 -8.00 -9.65 -12.67
C LEU A 119 -7.58 -10.89 -13.48
N GLU A 120 -7.73 -10.87 -14.81
CA GLU A 120 -7.29 -11.96 -15.70
C GLU A 120 -5.76 -11.98 -15.89
N ARG A 121 -5.10 -10.83 -15.83
CA ARG A 121 -3.67 -10.69 -16.18
C ARG A 121 -2.76 -10.57 -14.97
N ILE A 122 -3.31 -10.19 -13.82
CA ILE A 122 -2.55 -10.05 -12.58
C ILE A 122 -3.08 -11.09 -11.61
N SER A 123 -2.30 -12.16 -11.42
CA SER A 123 -2.65 -13.22 -10.49
C SER A 123 -1.91 -13.06 -9.17
N TYR A 124 -2.55 -13.43 -8.07
CA TYR A 124 -1.91 -13.48 -6.76
C TYR A 124 -0.67 -14.40 -6.80
N GLN A 125 -0.78 -15.55 -7.47
CA GLN A 125 0.31 -16.52 -7.58
C GLN A 125 1.55 -15.93 -8.25
N GLN A 126 1.39 -15.15 -9.32
CA GLN A 126 2.52 -14.50 -9.97
C GLN A 126 3.26 -13.55 -9.00
N ILE A 127 2.53 -12.80 -8.19
CA ILE A 127 3.14 -11.92 -7.18
C ILE A 127 3.84 -12.74 -6.08
N VAL A 128 3.27 -13.87 -5.66
CA VAL A 128 3.92 -14.79 -4.73
C VAL A 128 5.26 -15.27 -5.30
N GLU A 129 5.27 -15.73 -6.54
CA GLU A 129 6.45 -16.30 -7.18
C GLU A 129 7.54 -15.27 -7.50
N GLU A 130 7.16 -14.12 -8.06
CA GLU A 130 8.12 -13.13 -8.55
C GLU A 130 8.59 -12.17 -7.45
N VAL A 131 7.76 -11.92 -6.42
CA VAL A 131 8.03 -10.91 -5.39
C VAL A 131 8.29 -11.57 -4.04
N TYR A 132 7.33 -12.35 -3.52
CA TYR A 132 7.43 -12.82 -2.15
C TYR A 132 8.47 -13.92 -1.98
N TYR A 133 8.54 -14.89 -2.88
CA TYR A 133 9.51 -15.97 -2.82
C TYR A 133 10.97 -15.48 -2.70
N PRO A 134 11.49 -14.62 -3.60
CA PRO A 134 12.86 -14.11 -3.48
C PRO A 134 13.11 -13.30 -2.19
N ILE A 135 12.12 -12.54 -1.73
CA ILE A 135 12.26 -11.70 -0.53
C ILE A 135 12.33 -12.58 0.72
N TYR A 136 11.38 -13.50 0.89
CA TYR A 136 11.36 -14.38 2.06
C TYR A 136 12.52 -15.38 2.03
N ASP A 137 12.91 -15.86 0.84
CA ASP A 137 14.08 -16.72 0.71
C ASP A 137 15.37 -16.05 1.20
N LYS A 138 15.53 -14.77 0.88
CA LYS A 138 16.69 -13.96 1.28
C LYS A 138 16.79 -13.74 2.78
N TYR A 139 15.67 -13.55 3.47
CA TYR A 139 15.67 -13.07 4.87
C TYR A 139 15.29 -14.11 5.92
N PHE A 140 14.64 -15.21 5.54
CA PHE A 140 14.17 -16.21 6.49
C PHE A 140 14.68 -17.61 6.12
N THR A 141 15.07 -18.40 7.12
CA THR A 141 15.29 -19.85 6.92
C THR A 141 13.95 -20.60 6.92
N GLU A 142 13.99 -21.89 6.59
CA GLU A 142 12.80 -22.75 6.74
C GLU A 142 12.34 -22.85 8.20
N GLU A 143 13.28 -22.90 9.14
CA GLU A 143 13.01 -22.93 10.58
C GLU A 143 12.36 -21.64 11.07
N ASP A 144 12.82 -20.48 10.57
CA ASP A 144 12.21 -19.19 10.90
C ASP A 144 10.75 -19.12 10.42
N LEU A 145 10.50 -19.54 9.17
CA LEU A 145 9.15 -19.57 8.61
C LEU A 145 8.23 -20.51 9.39
N GLN A 146 8.73 -21.68 9.76
CA GLN A 146 8.01 -22.64 10.58
C GLN A 146 7.63 -22.04 11.95
N ALA A 147 8.58 -21.40 12.63
CA ALA A 147 8.34 -20.75 13.92
C ALA A 147 7.32 -19.60 13.82
N LEU A 148 7.36 -18.82 12.73
CA LEU A 148 6.38 -17.77 12.45
C LEU A 148 4.98 -18.35 12.25
N ILE A 149 4.86 -19.41 11.45
CA ILE A 149 3.59 -20.12 11.21
C ILE A 149 3.01 -20.62 12.54
N GLU A 150 3.82 -21.27 13.37
CA GLU A 150 3.39 -21.78 14.68
C GLU A 150 2.91 -20.64 15.59
N PHE A 151 3.64 -19.52 15.63
CA PHE A 151 3.22 -18.36 16.40
C PHE A 151 1.89 -17.80 15.92
N TYR A 152 1.72 -17.56 14.62
CA TYR A 152 0.49 -16.97 14.07
C TYR A 152 -0.72 -17.92 14.14
N GLN A 153 -0.49 -19.23 14.34
CA GLN A 153 -1.56 -20.19 14.66
C GLN A 153 -2.00 -20.17 16.13
N THR A 154 -1.28 -19.48 17.03
CA THR A 154 -1.73 -19.32 18.42
C THR A 154 -2.89 -18.31 18.51
N PRO A 155 -3.73 -18.35 19.56
CA PRO A 155 -4.76 -17.34 19.76
C PRO A 155 -4.20 -15.91 19.82
N THR A 156 -3.04 -15.73 20.45
CA THR A 156 -2.37 -14.43 20.52
C THR A 156 -1.83 -14.00 19.17
N GLY A 157 -1.19 -14.91 18.42
CA GLY A 157 -0.67 -14.62 17.08
C GLY A 157 -1.77 -14.21 16.11
N ARG A 158 -2.90 -14.94 16.05
CA ARG A 158 -4.07 -14.52 15.26
C ARG A 158 -4.57 -13.13 15.67
N LYS A 159 -4.70 -12.89 16.98
CA LYS A 159 -5.12 -11.60 17.51
C LYS A 159 -4.18 -10.47 17.09
N THR A 160 -2.87 -10.72 16.94
CA THR A 160 -1.96 -9.70 16.40
C THR A 160 -2.35 -9.31 14.99
N ILE A 161 -2.50 -10.27 14.06
CA ILE A 161 -2.88 -10.00 12.66
C ILE A 161 -4.19 -9.21 12.58
N GLU A 162 -5.20 -9.62 13.36
CA GLU A 162 -6.52 -8.98 13.36
C GLU A 162 -6.49 -7.54 13.89
N LEU A 163 -5.72 -7.27 14.95
CA LEU A 163 -5.70 -5.97 15.60
C LEU A 163 -4.66 -5.00 15.04
N MET A 164 -3.67 -5.47 14.27
CA MET A 164 -2.61 -4.61 13.73
C MET A 164 -3.15 -3.38 12.99
N PRO A 165 -4.14 -3.48 12.08
CA PRO A 165 -4.67 -2.30 11.39
C PRO A 165 -5.32 -1.29 12.35
N GLN A 166 -6.08 -1.77 13.32
CA GLN A 166 -6.76 -0.92 14.31
C GLN A 166 -5.75 -0.22 15.23
N LEU A 167 -4.75 -0.96 15.74
CA LEU A 167 -3.70 -0.40 16.58
C LEU A 167 -2.94 0.72 15.86
N PHE A 168 -2.65 0.52 14.57
CA PHE A 168 -2.01 1.53 13.75
C PHE A 168 -2.90 2.78 13.59
N GLN A 169 -4.17 2.59 13.20
CA GLN A 169 -5.13 3.68 13.01
C GLN A 169 -5.31 4.51 14.29
N GLU A 170 -5.51 3.85 15.43
CA GLU A 170 -5.66 4.52 16.73
C GLU A 170 -4.37 5.26 17.14
N SER A 171 -3.20 4.67 16.88
CA SER A 171 -1.91 5.30 17.18
C SER A 171 -1.70 6.59 16.39
N MET A 172 -2.05 6.60 15.10
CA MET A 172 -2.00 7.82 14.27
C MET A 172 -2.96 8.88 14.78
N GLN A 173 -4.22 8.50 15.04
CA GLN A 173 -5.24 9.43 15.55
C GLN A 173 -4.81 10.05 16.88
N ARG A 174 -4.29 9.22 17.80
CA ARG A 174 -3.84 9.69 19.11
C ARG A 174 -2.62 10.60 19.01
N THR A 175 -1.69 10.28 18.11
CA THR A 175 -0.53 11.13 17.83
C THR A 175 -0.96 12.51 17.36
N ALA A 176 -1.89 12.58 16.40
CA ALA A 176 -2.43 13.85 15.91
C ALA A 176 -3.13 14.65 17.03
N GLN A 177 -3.94 13.99 17.88
CA GLN A 177 -4.59 14.65 19.03
C GLN A 177 -3.60 15.27 20.01
N VAL A 178 -2.47 14.59 20.27
CA VAL A 178 -1.45 15.05 21.21
C VAL A 178 -0.55 16.14 20.59
N LEU A 179 -0.19 16.00 19.32
CA LEU A 179 0.78 16.89 18.68
C LEU A 179 0.15 18.15 18.07
N ASN A 180 -1.08 18.08 17.53
CA ASN A 180 -1.68 19.23 16.84
C ASN A 180 -1.75 20.49 17.72
N PRO A 181 -2.18 20.44 18.99
CA PRO A 181 -2.20 21.64 19.84
C PRO A 181 -0.79 22.19 20.12
N LYS A 182 0.20 21.31 20.28
CA LYS A 182 1.60 21.71 20.50
C LYS A 182 2.18 22.39 19.27
N ILE A 183 1.95 21.81 18.09
CA ILE A 183 2.38 22.37 16.80
C ILE A 183 1.71 23.74 16.59
N GLN A 184 0.40 23.85 16.87
CA GLN A 184 -0.30 25.14 16.78
C GLN A 184 0.29 26.19 17.73
N GLY A 185 0.62 25.81 18.97
CA GLY A 185 1.27 26.71 19.94
C GLY A 185 2.64 27.21 19.44
N ILE A 186 3.49 26.30 18.96
CA ILE A 186 4.79 26.66 18.36
C ILE A 186 4.62 27.62 17.18
N MET A 187 3.65 27.36 16.30
CA MET A 187 3.39 28.22 15.14
C MET A 187 2.90 29.61 15.56
N GLN A 188 2.07 29.71 16.61
CA GLN A 188 1.63 31.00 17.15
C GLN A 188 2.79 31.80 17.75
N GLU A 189 3.70 31.13 18.46
CA GLU A 189 4.90 31.75 19.03
C GLU A 189 5.82 32.30 17.93
N ILE A 190 6.12 31.49 16.90
CA ILE A 190 6.92 31.92 15.73
C ILE A 190 6.29 33.14 15.05
N ILE A 191 4.97 33.13 14.81
CA ILE A 191 4.28 34.25 14.17
C ILE A 191 4.37 35.52 15.04
N ALA A 192 4.20 35.39 16.36
CA ALA A 192 4.27 36.52 17.28
C ALA A 192 5.68 37.15 17.30
N GLU A 193 6.73 36.31 17.34
CA GLU A 193 8.12 36.77 17.30
C GLU A 193 8.45 37.52 16.00
N GLU A 194 8.04 36.98 14.85
CA GLU A 194 8.30 37.62 13.55
C GLU A 194 7.54 38.95 13.39
N LEU A 195 6.31 39.06 13.90
CA LEU A 195 5.56 40.31 13.89
C LEU A 195 6.19 41.39 14.79
N GLN A 196 6.82 41.00 15.89
CA GLN A 196 7.57 41.93 16.75
C GLN A 196 8.86 42.41 16.09
N ARG A 197 9.52 41.55 15.29
CA ARG A 197 10.77 41.89 14.60
C ARG A 197 10.58 42.90 13.47
N ILE A 198 9.40 42.92 12.84
CA ILE A 198 9.12 43.73 11.63
C ILE A 198 8.54 45.12 11.99
N ASN A 199 8.06 45.32 13.22
CA ASN A 199 7.62 46.62 13.74
C ASN A 199 8.76 47.36 14.46
#